data_AF-A0A914ZCA1-F1
#
_entry.id   AF-A0A914ZCA1-F1
#
_cell.length_a   1.000
_cell.length_b   1.000
_cell.length_c   1.000
_cell.angle_alpha   90.00
_cell.angle_beta   90.00
_cell.angle_gamma   90.00
#
_symmetry.space_group_name_H-M   'P 1'
#
loop_
_entity.id
_entity.type
_entity.pdbx_description
1 polymer ?
#
loop_
_entity_poly.entity_id
_entity_poly.type
_entity_poly.pdbx_seq_one_letter_code
_entity_poly.pdbx_strand_id
1 'polypeptide(L)'
;MTLDWLAKELYDSEKKGEKVHIISHIPSGSSYCIKAFSDNYYQLVNRFENTISAQFFGHTHVDEFYIYFDDKNPVHRPTHTAFVAPSLTTYSEANPAYKIYTIDGNYTGSTFTVIDEETFWANLTEINANDKVEFKLEYNKRVL
;
A
#
# COMPACT_ATOMS: atom_id res chain seq x y z
N MET A 1 -9.71 8.29 12.63
CA MET A 1 -9.33 6.97 13.19
C MET A 1 -8.29 7.21 14.28
N THR A 2 -8.52 6.76 15.51
CA THR A 2 -7.49 6.83 16.56
C THR A 2 -6.64 5.56 16.53
N LEU A 3 -5.34 5.66 16.85
CA LEU A 3 -4.46 4.49 16.92
C LEU A 3 -4.88 3.49 18.00
N ASP A 4 -5.55 3.96 19.06
CA ASP A 4 -6.13 3.09 20.10
C ASP A 4 -7.20 2.15 19.53
N TRP A 5 -8.10 2.67 18.69
CA TRP A 5 -9.11 1.83 18.02
C TRP A 5 -8.43 0.82 17.09
N LEU A 6 -7.48 1.25 16.26
CA LEU A 6 -6.77 0.36 15.34
C LEU A 6 -6.04 -0.75 16.11
N ALA A 7 -5.40 -0.43 17.24
CA ALA A 7 -4.72 -1.42 18.07
C ALA A 7 -5.70 -2.47 18.63
N LYS A 8 -6.91 -2.07 19.01
CA LYS A 8 -7.96 -2.99 19.47
C LYS A 8 -8.44 -3.91 18.37
N GLU A 9 -8.72 -3.38 17.18
CA GLU A 9 -9.12 -4.21 16.03
C GLU A 9 -8.04 -5.21 15.61
N LEU A 10 -6.77 -4.77 15.55
CA LEU A 10 -5.65 -5.65 15.24
C LEU A 10 -5.45 -6.74 16.29
N TYR A 11 -5.63 -6.41 17.56
CA TYR A 11 -5.54 -7.37 18.65
C TYR A 11 -6.68 -8.39 18.61
N ASP A 12 -7.91 -7.96 18.33
CA ASP A 12 -9.05 -8.87 18.21
C ASP A 12 -8.93 -9.75 16.96
N SER A 13 -8.39 -9.22 15.87
CA SER A 13 -8.08 -9.98 14.64
C SER A 13 -7.00 -11.04 14.90
N GLU A 14 -5.92 -10.67 15.61
CA GLU A 14 -4.84 -11.59 16.02
C GLU A 14 -5.41 -12.77 16.83
N LYS A 15 -6.31 -12.51 17.78
CA LYS A 15 -6.97 -13.56 18.58
C LYS A 15 -7.81 -14.52 17.76
N LYS A 16 -8.42 -14.04 16.69
CA LYS A 16 -9.26 -14.84 15.78
C LYS A 16 -8.45 -15.53 14.68
N GLY A 17 -7.15 -15.22 14.56
CA GLY A 17 -6.31 -15.70 13.46
C GLY A 17 -6.66 -15.05 12.12
N GLU A 18 -7.30 -13.88 12.14
CA GLU A 18 -7.68 -13.12 10.95
C GLU A 18 -6.45 -12.41 10.36
N LYS A 19 -6.54 -12.12 9.05
CA LYS A 19 -5.57 -11.26 8.34
C LYS A 19 -6.21 -9.91 8.07
N VAL A 20 -5.38 -8.86 8.12
CA VAL A 20 -5.85 -7.47 8.03
C VAL A 20 -5.16 -6.76 6.87
N HIS A 21 -5.97 -6.12 6.02
CA HIS A 21 -5.52 -5.08 5.10
C HIS A 21 -5.78 -3.72 5.72
N ILE A 22 -4.77 -2.85 5.73
CA ILE A 22 -4.94 -1.45 6.13
C ILE A 22 -5.02 -0.59 4.87
N ILE A 23 -6.06 0.23 4.78
CA ILE A 23 -6.24 1.19 3.69
C ILE A 23 -6.33 2.58 4.30
N SER A 24 -5.46 3.49 3.86
CA SER A 24 -5.42 4.88 4.35
C SER A 24 -4.98 5.81 3.22
N HIS A 25 -5.12 7.13 3.40
CA HIS A 25 -4.76 8.08 2.35
C HIS A 25 -3.27 8.45 2.40
N ILE A 26 -2.83 9.05 3.52
CA ILE A 26 -1.46 9.54 3.69
C ILE A 26 -0.59 8.41 4.24
N PRO A 27 0.51 8.02 3.55
CA PRO A 27 1.41 7.00 4.07
C PRO A 27 2.20 7.51 5.27
N SER A 28 2.29 6.69 6.31
CA SER A 28 3.19 6.92 7.45
C SER A 28 4.64 6.86 6.98
N GLY A 29 5.48 7.76 7.49
CA GLY A 29 6.83 8.00 6.98
C GLY A 29 6.91 9.13 5.96
N SER A 30 5.79 9.57 5.37
CA SER A 30 5.78 10.77 4.53
C SER A 30 5.91 12.05 5.36
N SER A 31 6.40 13.12 4.73
CA SER A 31 6.49 14.46 5.33
C SER A 31 5.13 15.06 5.70
N TYR A 32 4.03 14.51 5.17
CA TYR A 32 2.66 14.91 5.46
C TYR A 32 2.08 14.25 6.73
N CYS A 33 2.79 13.27 7.30
CA CYS A 33 2.40 12.60 8.52
C CYS A 33 3.16 13.20 9.72
N ILE A 34 2.44 13.62 10.76
CA ILE A 34 3.09 14.11 11.97
C ILE A 34 3.95 13.01 12.61
N LYS A 35 5.18 13.35 12.98
CA LYS A 35 6.17 12.36 13.46
C LYS A 35 5.63 11.47 14.58
N ALA A 36 4.96 12.06 15.57
CA ALA A 36 4.40 11.31 16.68
C ALA A 36 3.38 10.25 16.22
N PHE A 37 2.53 10.56 15.25
CA PHE A 37 1.60 9.56 14.70
C PHE A 37 2.35 8.49 13.93
N SER A 38 3.29 8.90 13.07
CA SER A 38 4.10 8.00 12.26
C SER A 38 4.87 6.99 13.11
N ASP A 39 5.53 7.45 14.18
CA ASP A 39 6.29 6.58 15.09
C ASP A 39 5.37 5.56 15.78
N ASN A 40 4.21 6.00 16.29
CA ASN A 40 3.28 5.09 16.97
C ASN A 40 2.64 4.09 16.01
N TYR A 41 2.28 4.53 14.79
CA TYR A 41 1.77 3.64 13.75
C TYR A 41 2.84 2.61 13.34
N TYR A 42 4.10 3.03 13.18
CA TYR A 42 5.21 2.14 12.86
C TYR A 42 5.42 1.03 13.91
N GLN A 43 5.40 1.40 15.20
CA GLN A 43 5.47 0.42 16.29
C GLN A 43 4.27 -0.52 16.30
N LEU A 44 3.07 -0.02 16.00
CA LEU A 44 1.86 -0.83 15.95
C LEU A 44 1.91 -1.84 14.81
N VAL A 45 2.30 -1.41 13.61
CA VAL A 45 2.48 -2.28 12.44
C VAL A 45 3.48 -3.40 12.76
N ASN A 46 4.65 -3.04 13.32
CA ASN A 46 5.66 -4.04 13.69
C ASN A 46 5.18 -5.01 14.79
N ARG A 47 4.38 -4.55 15.76
CA ARG A 47 3.80 -5.45 16.79
C ARG A 47 2.87 -6.48 16.15
N PHE A 48 2.11 -6.10 15.13
CA PHE A 48 1.10 -6.95 14.50
C PHE A 48 1.59 -7.53 13.17
N GLU A 49 2.89 -7.82 13.05
CA GLU A 49 3.49 -8.17 11.76
C GLU A 49 2.94 -9.45 11.12
N ASN A 50 2.45 -10.37 11.94
CA ASN A 50 1.84 -11.61 11.49
C ASN A 50 0.33 -11.48 11.19
N THR A 51 -0.30 -10.38 11.62
CA THR A 51 -1.74 -10.14 11.47
C THR A 51 -2.03 -9.24 10.27
N ILE A 52 -1.21 -8.20 10.06
CA ILE A 52 -1.33 -7.31 8.91
C ILE A 52 -0.75 -8.01 7.68
N SER A 53 -1.55 -8.25 6.65
CA SER A 53 -1.08 -8.93 5.42
C SER A 53 -0.74 -7.97 4.29
N ALA A 54 -1.28 -6.75 4.29
CA ALA A 54 -0.95 -5.70 3.33
C ALA A 54 -1.36 -4.30 3.84
N GLN A 55 -0.72 -3.27 3.29
CA GLN A 55 -1.07 -1.88 3.54
C GLN A 55 -1.12 -1.10 2.21
N PHE A 56 -2.16 -0.31 2.01
CA PHE A 56 -2.43 0.44 0.78
C PHE A 56 -2.67 1.91 1.07
N PHE A 57 -1.92 2.76 0.36
CA PHE A 57 -1.92 4.21 0.50
C PHE A 57 -2.03 4.91 -0.84
N GLY A 58 -2.19 6.23 -0.80
CA GLY A 58 -2.11 7.11 -1.96
C GLY A 58 -1.46 8.43 -1.57
N HIS A 59 -2.13 9.55 -1.84
CA HIS A 59 -1.73 10.92 -1.48
C HIS A 59 -0.51 11.47 -2.24
N THR A 60 0.55 10.68 -2.43
CA THR A 60 1.79 11.17 -3.06
C THR A 60 1.67 11.36 -4.57
N HIS A 61 0.65 10.73 -5.18
CA HIS A 61 0.40 10.72 -6.64
C HIS A 61 1.49 10.01 -7.44
N VAL A 62 2.36 9.27 -6.77
CA VAL A 62 3.50 8.56 -7.36
C VAL A 62 3.34 7.06 -7.06
N ASP A 63 3.73 6.23 -8.02
CA ASP A 63 3.84 4.80 -7.83
C ASP A 63 5.11 4.48 -7.03
N GLU A 64 4.95 4.21 -5.74
CA GLU A 64 6.06 3.95 -4.82
C GLU A 64 5.64 2.98 -3.70
N PHE A 65 6.59 2.61 -2.85
CA PHE A 65 6.32 1.77 -1.69
C PHE A 65 7.29 2.08 -0.55
N TYR A 66 6.84 1.88 0.68
CA TYR A 66 7.68 2.01 1.88
C TYR A 66 7.91 0.64 2.52
N ILE A 67 9.10 0.42 3.05
CA ILE A 67 9.47 -0.80 3.78
C ILE A 67 9.56 -0.48 5.27
N TYR A 68 8.94 -1.32 6.08
CA TYR A 68 9.02 -1.29 7.55
C TYR A 68 10.07 -2.29 8.01
N PHE A 69 10.76 -1.97 9.10
CA PHE A 69 11.82 -2.79 9.66
C PHE A 69 11.60 -3.05 11.15
N ASP A 70 12.09 -4.20 11.61
CA ASP A 70 12.22 -4.50 13.03
C ASP A 70 13.45 -3.79 13.59
N ASP A 71 13.25 -2.59 14.13
CA ASP A 71 14.34 -1.75 14.66
C ASP A 71 14.95 -2.30 15.96
N LYS A 72 14.35 -3.32 16.58
CA LYS A 72 14.93 -4.01 17.75
C LYS A 72 15.92 -5.09 17.33
N ASN A 73 15.91 -5.47 16.05
CA ASN A 73 16.82 -6.45 15.50
C ASN A 73 18.07 -5.75 14.93
N PRO A 74 19.29 -6.14 15.35
CA PRO A 74 20.53 -5.54 14.85
C PRO A 74 20.76 -5.71 13.36
N VAL A 75 20.01 -6.60 12.70
CA VAL A 75 20.11 -6.88 11.26
C VAL A 75 19.11 -6.04 10.44
N HIS A 76 18.25 -5.23 11.07
CA HIS A 76 17.18 -4.45 10.39
C HIS A 76 16.37 -5.32 9.43
N ARG A 77 15.65 -6.30 10.00
CA ARG A 77 14.83 -7.25 9.22
C ARG A 77 13.59 -6.52 8.66
N PRO A 78 13.30 -6.62 7.35
CA PRO A 78 12.06 -6.07 6.80
C PRO A 78 10.85 -6.86 7.33
N THR A 79 9.80 -6.14 7.72
CA THR A 79 8.57 -6.69 8.33
C THR A 79 7.35 -6.48 7.44
N HIS A 80 7.24 -5.33 6.78
CA HIS A 80 6.14 -5.02 5.87
C HIS A 80 6.53 -4.17 4.68
N THR A 81 5.67 -4.24 3.67
CA THR A 81 5.59 -3.29 2.57
C THR A 81 4.28 -2.52 2.64
N ALA A 82 4.35 -1.20 2.50
CA ALA A 82 3.21 -0.32 2.30
C ALA A 82 3.23 0.16 0.85
N PHE A 83 2.21 -0.21 0.08
CA PHE A 83 2.12 0.19 -1.32
C PHE A 83 1.43 1.54 -1.44
N VAL A 84 1.97 2.42 -2.28
CA VAL A 84 1.40 3.73 -2.57
C VAL A 84 1.02 3.75 -4.05
N ALA A 85 -0.28 3.78 -4.33
CA ALA A 85 -0.78 3.75 -5.69
C ALA A 85 -0.63 5.14 -6.36
N PRO A 86 -0.40 5.18 -7.69
CA PRO A 86 -0.40 6.43 -8.44
C PRO A 86 -1.80 7.04 -8.49
N SER A 87 -1.91 8.27 -9.01
CA SER A 87 -3.18 8.97 -9.10
C SER A 87 -3.81 8.95 -10.49
N LEU A 88 -5.14 9.01 -10.51
CA LEU A 88 -5.90 9.31 -11.73
C LEU A 88 -5.80 10.78 -12.15
N THR A 89 -5.57 11.70 -11.19
CA THR A 89 -5.36 13.11 -11.54
C THR A 89 -4.01 13.29 -12.20
N THR A 90 -3.94 14.27 -13.09
CA THR A 90 -2.70 14.66 -13.76
C THR A 90 -1.81 15.53 -12.89
N TYR A 91 -2.29 15.92 -11.71
CA TYR A 91 -1.57 16.86 -10.84
C TYR A 91 -0.31 16.22 -10.23
N SER A 92 0.88 16.84 -10.35
CA SER A 92 1.12 18.10 -11.06
C SER A 92 1.38 17.92 -12.56
N GLU A 93 2.12 16.89 -12.95
CA GLU A 93 2.52 16.63 -14.36
C GLU A 93 2.70 15.12 -14.61
N ALA A 94 1.67 14.32 -14.31
CA ALA A 94 1.68 12.88 -14.51
C ALA A 94 0.55 12.43 -15.45
N ASN A 95 0.74 11.28 -16.10
CA ASN A 95 -0.36 10.62 -16.78
C ASN A 95 -1.32 10.00 -15.76
N PRO A 96 -2.64 10.01 -16.01
CA PRO A 96 -3.60 9.28 -15.19
C PRO A 96 -3.23 7.80 -15.11
N ALA A 97 -3.19 7.26 -13.91
CA ALA A 97 -2.90 5.85 -13.70
C ALA A 97 -3.75 5.24 -12.57
N TYR A 98 -3.92 3.93 -12.63
CA TYR A 98 -4.49 3.12 -11.56
C TYR A 98 -3.71 1.82 -11.41
N LYS A 99 -3.85 1.17 -10.26
CA LYS A 99 -3.14 -0.07 -9.96
C LYS A 99 -4.12 -1.17 -9.57
N ILE A 100 -3.86 -2.38 -10.04
CA ILE A 100 -4.58 -3.60 -9.68
C ILE A 100 -3.63 -4.48 -8.86
N TYR A 101 -4.07 -4.88 -7.67
CA TYR A 101 -3.36 -5.85 -6.85
C TYR A 101 -4.01 -7.21 -6.98
N THR A 102 -3.21 -8.22 -7.26
CA THR A 102 -3.64 -9.60 -7.07
C THR A 102 -3.31 -10.02 -5.64
N ILE A 103 -4.30 -10.53 -4.92
CA ILE A 103 -4.18 -10.96 -3.53
C ILE A 103 -4.28 -12.48 -3.46
N ASP A 104 -3.55 -13.08 -2.52
CA ASP A 104 -3.71 -14.50 -2.17
C ASP A 104 -5.19 -14.80 -1.85
N GLY A 105 -5.75 -15.80 -2.52
CA GLY A 105 -7.19 -15.96 -2.70
C GLY A 105 -7.96 -16.31 -1.42
N ASN A 106 -9.28 -16.43 -1.53
CA ASN A 106 -10.12 -16.80 -0.39
C ASN A 106 -10.19 -18.33 -0.22
N TYR A 107 -9.35 -18.87 0.66
CA TYR A 107 -9.36 -20.28 1.06
C TYR A 107 -8.84 -20.45 2.49
N THR A 108 -9.10 -21.63 3.09
CA THR A 108 -8.63 -21.95 4.45
C THR A 108 -7.11 -21.91 4.53
N GLY A 109 -6.57 -21.03 5.38
CA GLY A 109 -5.12 -20.84 5.53
C GLY A 109 -4.51 -19.86 4.53
N SER A 110 -5.32 -19.10 3.78
CA SER A 110 -4.84 -18.01 2.93
C SER A 110 -4.03 -16.99 3.73
N THR A 111 -2.95 -16.51 3.12
CA THR A 111 -2.11 -15.46 3.69
C THR A 111 -2.71 -14.07 3.49
N PHE A 112 -3.63 -13.93 2.52
CA PHE A 112 -4.15 -12.66 2.03
C PHE A 112 -3.07 -11.62 1.72
N THR A 113 -1.87 -12.06 1.34
CA THR A 113 -0.77 -11.16 0.95
C THR A 113 -0.93 -10.68 -0.49
N VAL A 114 -0.27 -9.58 -0.84
CA VAL A 114 -0.17 -9.15 -2.25
C VAL A 114 0.76 -10.11 -2.98
N ILE A 115 0.24 -10.75 -4.03
CA ILE A 115 1.00 -11.72 -4.82
C ILE A 115 1.52 -11.08 -6.11
N ASP A 116 0.80 -10.13 -6.69
CA ASP A 116 1.19 -9.40 -7.89
C ASP A 116 0.60 -7.98 -7.92
N GLU A 117 1.19 -7.10 -8.72
CA GLU A 117 0.69 -5.75 -8.99
C GLU A 117 0.86 -5.36 -10.47
N GLU A 118 -0.17 -4.73 -11.01
CA GLU A 118 -0.23 -4.22 -12.37
C GLU A 118 -0.62 -2.75 -12.35
N THR A 119 0.19 -1.89 -12.97
CA THR A 119 -0.13 -0.47 -13.14
C THR A 119 -0.59 -0.22 -14.57
N PHE A 120 -1.72 0.46 -14.70
CA PHE A 120 -2.29 0.90 -15.98
C PHE A 120 -2.25 2.41 -16.04
N TRP A 121 -1.94 2.94 -17.22
CA TRP A 121 -1.81 4.38 -17.43
C TRP A 121 -2.45 4.81 -18.75
N ALA A 122 -2.77 6.10 -18.83
CA ALA A 122 -3.39 6.71 -19.99
C ALA A 122 -2.48 7.83 -20.54
N ASN A 123 -1.93 7.65 -21.74
CA ASN A 123 -1.02 8.62 -22.35
C ASN A 123 -1.76 9.88 -22.81
N LEU A 124 -1.65 10.97 -22.06
CA LEU A 124 -2.32 12.23 -22.37
C LEU A 124 -1.92 12.81 -23.74
N THR A 125 -0.70 12.56 -24.20
CA THR A 125 -0.25 13.02 -25.53
C THR A 125 -1.05 12.35 -26.63
N GLU A 126 -1.26 11.03 -26.52
CA GLU A 126 -2.07 10.27 -27.47
C GLU A 126 -3.55 10.63 -27.37
N ILE A 127 -4.06 10.81 -26.15
CA ILE A 127 -5.46 11.18 -25.91
C ILE A 127 -5.76 12.54 -26.53
N ASN A 128 -4.93 13.56 -26.27
CA ASN A 128 -5.14 14.90 -26.78
C ASN A 128 -5.02 14.98 -28.32
N ALA A 129 -4.23 14.09 -28.93
CA ALA A 129 -4.09 14.03 -30.38
C ALA A 129 -5.25 13.30 -31.08
N ASN A 130 -5.87 12.31 -30.42
CA ASN A 130 -6.82 11.39 -31.06
C ASN A 130 -8.25 11.41 -30.47
N ASP A 131 -8.49 12.17 -29.40
CA ASP A 131 -9.77 12.25 -28.67
C ASP A 131 -10.30 10.87 -28.23
N LYS A 132 -9.39 9.98 -27.82
CA LYS A 132 -9.72 8.61 -27.40
C LYS A 132 -8.98 8.26 -26.11
N VAL A 133 -9.74 8.04 -25.04
CA VAL A 133 -9.19 7.56 -23.76
C VAL A 133 -8.97 6.05 -23.81
N GLU A 134 -7.75 5.61 -23.55
CA GLU A 134 -7.38 4.21 -23.46
C GLU A 134 -6.34 4.02 -22.36
N PHE A 135 -6.63 3.14 -21.40
CA PHE A 135 -5.66 2.71 -20.39
C PHE A 135 -4.93 1.48 -20.89
N LYS A 136 -3.61 1.54 -20.90
CA LYS A 136 -2.73 0.45 -21.32
C LYS A 136 -1.93 -0.02 -20.11
N LEU A 137 -1.57 -1.30 -20.08
CA LEU A 137 -0.66 -1.84 -19.07
C LEU A 137 0.67 -1.09 -19.19
N GLU A 138 1.11 -0.46 -18.10
CA GLU A 138 2.43 0.16 -17.98
C GLU A 138 3.47 -0.91 -17.69
N TYR A 139 3.25 -1.67 -16.61
CA TYR A 139 4.10 -2.78 -16.20
C TYR A 139 3.35 -3.76 -15.29
N ASN A 140 3.90 -4.97 -15.19
CA ASN A 140 3.55 -5.99 -14.20
C ASN A 140 4.82 -6.33 -13.41
N LYS A 141 4.77 -6.32 -12.08
CA LYS A 141 5.94 -6.53 -11.20
C LYS A 141 6.65 -7.86 -11.43
N ARG A 142 5.92 -8.95 -11.72
CA ARG A 142 6.49 -10.30 -11.87
C ARG A 142 7.23 -10.53 -13.20
N VAL A 143 7.05 -9.65 -14.17
CA VAL A 143 7.58 -9.81 -15.54
C VAL A 143 8.80 -8.90 -15.79
N LEU A 144 9.23 -8.14 -14.77
CA LEU A 144 10.44 -7.31 -14.79
C LEU A 144 11.67 -8.05 -14.23
#